data_AF-A0A3M1QP24-F1
#
_entry.id   AF-A0A3M1QP24-F1
#
_cell.length_a   1.000
_cell.length_b   1.000
_cell.length_c   1.000
_cell.angle_alpha   90.00
_cell.angle_beta   90.00
_cell.angle_gamma   90.00
#
_symmetry.space_group_name_H-M   'P 1'
#
loop_
_entity.id
_entity.type
_entity.pdbx_description
1 polymer ?
#
loop_
_entity_poly.entity_id
_entity_poly.type
_entity_poly.pdbx_seq_one_letter_code
_entity_poly.pdbx_strand_id
1 'polypeptide(L)'
;IQVVLKHVQDPVPNILDSAVHLPRALEDVIYRVMAKEPQARYATALAFAEQFSRAIRDAGTLPASAAEAQATPHDDFGTRELPQPQTGPISSATLPSGETAVILKAGTTRWILAAGFVVIALLVAIVALLALNTVGDSADESPAGEPDAQPEQQTAPQTPTLVAANDVPPASDVPTFGQVTFTSDTHPGDRVNIRVNDLQPPDDDQVYVAWLLNTEDNSVLPVGEVFVDALGNGVTTYTDPEGRTLPALYNAVSITLEDEFTLTPAGPTVYSGRVPLELTTALREILVMSPNGLDGEDSLLASALAEADIGKSHANNAFNSADRGSVGGMHTHAEHVINIYLGTEDDYDGSGSGSNPGREYGVIRPLEFIEEQLVAVLNAPEATPSVERQIELIFPCIDNTRQRIDEVLAIHRELVVADDTAAMLPMAEAARDTAIEIIEGVDINENGNIEGLEDECGLRQIEQLGVLVGSIDIFEGALPS
;
A
#
# COMPACT_ATOMS: atom_id res chain seq x y z
N ILE A 1 -14.60 -8.47 -19.38
CA ILE A 1 -16.05 -8.51 -19.02
C ILE A 1 -16.54 -9.92 -18.68
N GLN A 2 -16.22 -10.96 -19.47
CA GLN A 2 -16.76 -12.31 -19.22
C GLN A 2 -16.28 -12.98 -17.91
N VAL A 3 -15.07 -12.65 -17.44
CA VAL A 3 -14.52 -13.16 -16.16
C VAL A 3 -15.14 -12.46 -14.94
N VAL A 4 -15.32 -11.13 -15.02
CA VAL A 4 -15.95 -10.34 -13.94
C VAL A 4 -17.40 -10.76 -13.71
N LEU A 5 -18.15 -11.08 -14.78
CA LEU A 5 -19.54 -11.53 -14.65
C LEU A 5 -19.66 -12.89 -13.95
N LYS A 6 -18.71 -13.81 -14.17
CA LYS A 6 -18.65 -15.11 -13.50
C LYS A 6 -18.42 -14.97 -12.00
N HIS A 7 -17.54 -14.06 -11.58
CA HIS A 7 -17.29 -13.82 -10.15
C HIS A 7 -18.50 -13.27 -9.41
N VAL A 8 -19.47 -12.66 -10.11
CA VAL A 8 -20.70 -12.10 -9.53
C VAL A 8 -21.85 -13.12 -9.52
N GLN A 9 -21.98 -13.94 -10.56
CA GLN A 9 -23.19 -14.76 -10.78
C GLN A 9 -23.01 -16.25 -10.55
N ASP A 10 -21.79 -16.79 -10.68
CA ASP A 10 -21.56 -18.22 -10.54
C ASP A 10 -21.50 -18.62 -9.05
N PRO A 11 -22.02 -19.81 -8.68
CA PRO A 11 -21.93 -20.32 -7.33
C PRO A 11 -20.47 -20.48 -6.91
N VAL A 12 -20.21 -20.36 -5.61
CA VAL A 12 -18.87 -20.59 -5.05
C VAL A 12 -18.43 -22.02 -5.40
N PRO A 13 -17.27 -22.20 -6.08
CA PRO A 13 -16.75 -23.53 -6.40
C PRO A 13 -16.47 -24.35 -5.14
N ASN A 14 -16.63 -25.67 -5.22
CA ASN A 14 -16.24 -26.55 -4.13
C ASN A 14 -14.71 -26.66 -4.08
N ILE A 15 -14.11 -26.28 -2.95
CA ILE A 15 -12.65 -26.32 -2.79
C ILE A 15 -12.10 -27.76 -2.85
N LEU A 16 -12.91 -28.75 -2.46
CA LEU A 16 -12.50 -30.16 -2.48
C LEU A 16 -12.39 -30.73 -3.90
N ASP A 17 -13.01 -30.09 -4.89
CA ASP A 17 -12.86 -30.47 -6.30
C ASP A 17 -11.45 -30.13 -6.83
N SER A 18 -10.83 -29.07 -6.29
CA SER A 18 -9.48 -28.62 -6.68
C SER A 18 -8.40 -29.09 -5.70
N ALA A 19 -8.74 -29.31 -4.42
CA ALA A 19 -7.82 -29.66 -3.36
C ALA A 19 -8.38 -30.81 -2.50
N VAL A 20 -8.41 -32.02 -3.08
CA VAL A 20 -8.97 -33.26 -2.49
C VAL A 20 -8.33 -33.64 -1.14
N HIS A 21 -7.12 -33.16 -0.85
CA HIS A 21 -6.39 -33.46 0.38
C HIS A 21 -6.81 -32.59 1.57
N LEU A 22 -7.64 -31.56 1.37
CA LEU A 22 -8.10 -30.71 2.46
C LEU A 22 -9.17 -31.42 3.32
N PRO A 23 -9.15 -31.20 4.64
CA PRO A 23 -10.23 -31.65 5.52
C PRO A 23 -11.61 -31.18 5.06
N ARG A 24 -12.60 -32.08 5.06
CA ARG A 24 -14.00 -31.73 4.72
C ARG A 24 -14.56 -30.60 5.59
N ALA A 25 -14.12 -30.48 6.84
CA ALA A 25 -14.55 -29.41 7.74
C ALA A 25 -14.18 -28.00 7.23
N LEU A 26 -13.19 -27.87 6.34
CA LEU A 26 -12.84 -26.60 5.72
C LEU A 26 -13.83 -26.18 4.63
N GLU A 27 -14.58 -27.11 4.05
CA GLU A 27 -15.55 -26.82 2.98
C GLU A 27 -16.57 -25.77 3.43
N ASP A 28 -17.21 -26.00 4.59
CA ASP A 28 -18.22 -25.10 5.14
C ASP A 28 -17.65 -23.72 5.49
N VAL A 29 -16.41 -23.69 6.00
CA VAL A 29 -15.73 -22.45 6.39
C VAL A 29 -15.42 -21.61 5.13
N ILE A 30 -14.90 -22.25 4.09
CA ILE A 30 -14.55 -21.60 2.83
C ILE A 30 -15.80 -21.17 2.06
N TYR A 31 -16.84 -22.01 2.03
CA TYR A 31 -18.11 -21.67 1.41
C TYR A 31 -18.74 -20.44 2.07
N ARG A 32 -18.68 -20.37 3.40
CA ARG A 32 -19.24 -19.26 4.17
C ARG A 32 -18.45 -17.97 3.96
N VAL A 33 -17.11 -18.00 4.01
CA VAL A 33 -16.30 -16.78 3.81
C VAL A 33 -16.41 -16.23 2.38
N MET A 34 -16.60 -17.11 1.39
CA MET A 34 -16.77 -16.75 -0.02
C MET A 34 -18.22 -16.46 -0.44
N ALA A 35 -19.18 -16.50 0.48
CA ALA A 35 -20.60 -16.31 0.17
C ALA A 35 -20.83 -14.95 -0.51
N LYS A 36 -21.68 -14.91 -1.54
CA LYS A 36 -21.92 -13.66 -2.30
C LYS A 36 -22.65 -12.61 -1.45
N GLU A 37 -23.63 -13.05 -0.68
CA GLU A 37 -24.38 -12.23 0.27
C GLU A 37 -23.54 -11.91 1.51
N PRO A 38 -23.27 -10.63 1.83
CA PRO A 38 -22.48 -10.26 3.02
C PRO A 38 -23.03 -10.86 4.32
N GLN A 39 -24.36 -10.97 4.43
CA GLN A 39 -25.05 -11.53 5.61
C GLN A 39 -24.79 -13.03 5.82
N ALA A 40 -24.40 -13.74 4.76
CA ALA A 40 -24.04 -15.15 4.82
C ALA A 40 -22.57 -15.38 5.21
N ARG A 41 -21.74 -14.34 5.17
CA ARG A 41 -20.32 -14.41 5.56
C ARG A 41 -20.14 -14.44 7.08
N TYR A 42 -18.89 -14.56 7.51
CA TYR A 42 -18.53 -14.29 8.90
C TYR A 42 -18.67 -12.80 9.18
N ALA A 43 -19.30 -12.45 10.31
CA ALA A 43 -19.50 -11.06 10.69
C ALA A 43 -18.19 -10.34 11.04
N THR A 44 -17.14 -11.09 11.42
CA THR A 44 -15.82 -10.55 11.77
C THR A 44 -14.72 -11.50 11.32
N ALA A 45 -13.52 -10.96 11.09
CA ALA A 45 -12.31 -11.74 10.78
C ALA A 45 -11.96 -12.73 11.90
N LEU A 46 -12.18 -12.35 13.16
CA LEU A 46 -11.96 -13.23 14.31
C LEU A 46 -12.88 -14.46 14.28
N ALA A 47 -14.16 -14.28 13.96
CA ALA A 47 -15.11 -15.40 13.87
C ALA A 47 -14.73 -16.39 12.74
N PHE A 48 -14.17 -15.89 11.65
CA PHE A 48 -13.59 -16.71 10.59
C PHE A 48 -12.35 -17.46 11.09
N ALA A 49 -11.38 -16.77 11.68
CA ALA A 49 -10.13 -17.37 12.16
C ALA A 49 -10.36 -18.46 13.22
N GLU A 50 -11.33 -18.27 14.13
CA GLU A 50 -11.72 -19.28 15.12
C GLU A 50 -12.30 -20.54 14.46
N GLN A 51 -13.20 -20.38 13.48
CA GLN A 51 -13.84 -21.51 12.80
C GLN A 51 -12.87 -22.25 11.89
N PHE A 52 -12.00 -21.52 11.19
CA PHE A 52 -10.93 -22.08 10.38
C PHE A 52 -9.95 -22.90 11.25
N SER A 53 -9.54 -22.35 12.41
CA SER A 53 -8.66 -23.05 13.36
C SER A 53 -9.32 -24.31 13.94
N ARG A 54 -10.63 -24.28 14.23
CA ARG A 54 -11.39 -25.45 14.68
C ARG A 54 -11.45 -26.53 13.59
N ALA A 55 -11.77 -26.14 12.35
CA ALA A 55 -11.84 -27.07 11.22
C ALA A 55 -10.52 -27.82 10.98
N ILE A 56 -9.37 -27.15 11.17
CA ILE A 56 -8.05 -27.78 11.06
C ILE A 56 -7.75 -28.70 12.26
N ARG A 57 -8.07 -28.27 13.49
CA ARG A 57 -7.81 -29.07 14.71
C ARG A 57 -8.65 -30.34 14.74
N ASP A 58 -9.93 -30.24 14.40
CA ASP A 58 -10.86 -31.37 14.40
C ASP A 58 -10.49 -32.42 13.33
N ALA A 59 -9.85 -31.97 12.24
CA ALA A 59 -9.31 -32.85 11.21
C ALA A 59 -8.11 -33.69 11.68
N GLY A 60 -7.36 -33.21 12.69
CA GLY A 60 -6.26 -33.93 13.31
C GLY A 60 -6.70 -35.00 14.32
N THR A 61 -7.99 -35.03 14.68
CA THR A 61 -8.56 -35.96 15.67
C THR A 61 -9.55 -36.94 15.04
N LEU A 62 -9.06 -37.85 14.20
CA LEU A 62 -9.78 -39.10 13.92
C LEU A 62 -9.15 -40.23 14.73
N PRO A 63 -9.89 -40.88 15.67
CA PRO A 63 -9.47 -42.16 16.19
C PRO A 63 -9.62 -43.22 15.09
N ALA A 64 -8.54 -43.92 14.79
CA ALA A 64 -8.52 -45.08 13.91
C ALA A 64 -9.25 -46.27 14.57
N SER A 65 -10.59 -46.28 14.58
CA SER A 65 -11.39 -47.50 14.76
C SER A 65 -12.88 -47.24 14.53
N ALA A 66 -13.40 -47.66 13.37
CA ALA A 66 -14.71 -48.29 13.18
C ALA A 66 -15.00 -48.42 11.68
N ALA A 67 -14.47 -49.47 11.08
CA ALA A 67 -15.06 -50.04 9.88
C ALA A 67 -16.35 -50.79 10.25
N GLU A 68 -17.27 -50.85 9.28
CA GLU A 68 -18.49 -51.67 9.21
C GLU A 68 -19.76 -51.17 9.94
N ALA A 69 -20.63 -50.47 9.21
CA ALA A 69 -22.02 -50.90 9.03
C ALA A 69 -22.69 -50.22 7.81
N GLN A 70 -22.93 -51.05 6.79
CA GLN A 70 -24.10 -51.12 5.90
C GLN A 70 -24.47 -49.94 4.97
N ALA A 71 -24.39 -50.26 3.67
CA ALA A 71 -25.00 -49.55 2.56
C ALA A 71 -26.53 -49.79 2.49
N THR A 72 -27.28 -48.73 2.17
CA THR A 72 -28.52 -48.79 1.37
C THR A 72 -28.63 -47.55 0.46
N PRO A 73 -29.36 -47.63 -0.67
CA PRO A 73 -29.25 -46.67 -1.79
C PRO A 73 -30.42 -45.68 -1.91
N HIS A 74 -30.13 -44.56 -2.61
CA HIS A 74 -31.01 -43.62 -3.35
C HIS A 74 -32.16 -42.90 -2.59
N ASP A 75 -32.15 -41.56 -2.52
CA ASP A 75 -32.89 -40.69 -3.46
C ASP A 75 -32.86 -39.19 -3.06
N ASP A 76 -32.85 -38.38 -4.13
CA ASP A 76 -33.46 -37.06 -4.34
C ASP A 76 -32.96 -35.75 -3.66
N PHE A 77 -32.92 -34.71 -4.51
CA PHE A 77 -32.56 -33.34 -4.24
C PHE A 77 -33.62 -32.65 -3.36
N GLY A 78 -33.17 -32.03 -2.26
CA GLY A 78 -34.00 -31.16 -1.44
C GLY A 78 -33.18 -30.06 -0.77
N THR A 79 -33.49 -28.82 -1.11
CA THR A 79 -33.01 -27.59 -0.47
C THR A 79 -33.12 -27.70 1.05
N ARG A 80 -32.01 -27.52 1.78
CA ARG A 80 -31.97 -27.65 3.24
C ARG A 80 -32.10 -26.29 3.90
N GLU A 81 -33.19 -26.08 4.61
CA GLU A 81 -33.45 -24.90 5.44
C GLU A 81 -32.68 -25.01 6.78
N LEU A 82 -32.10 -23.90 7.25
CA LEU A 82 -31.27 -23.84 8.45
C LEU A 82 -32.11 -23.87 9.75
N PRO A 83 -31.64 -24.50 10.84
CA PRO A 83 -32.36 -24.53 12.13
C PRO A 83 -32.37 -23.16 12.84
N GLN A 84 -33.52 -22.78 13.38
CA GLN A 84 -33.66 -21.62 14.29
C GLN A 84 -33.04 -21.91 15.68
N PRO A 85 -32.41 -20.92 16.33
CA PRO A 85 -31.82 -21.09 17.66
C PRO A 85 -32.89 -21.11 18.76
N GLN A 86 -32.81 -22.12 19.62
CA GLN A 86 -33.61 -22.25 20.85
C GLN A 86 -33.07 -21.31 21.94
N THR A 87 -33.94 -20.48 22.49
CA THR A 87 -33.68 -19.60 23.62
C THR A 87 -33.83 -20.36 24.95
N GLY A 88 -32.70 -20.68 25.58
CA GLY A 88 -32.65 -21.14 26.98
C GLY A 88 -32.16 -20.03 27.91
N PRO A 89 -32.66 -19.92 29.16
CA PRO A 89 -32.26 -18.87 30.09
C PRO A 89 -30.91 -19.19 30.72
N ILE A 90 -29.91 -18.34 30.49
CA ILE A 90 -28.60 -18.43 31.14
C ILE A 90 -28.59 -17.49 32.35
N SER A 91 -28.29 -18.07 33.51
CA SER A 91 -28.19 -17.42 34.82
C SER A 91 -27.04 -16.42 34.87
N SER A 92 -27.30 -15.24 35.41
CA SER A 92 -26.34 -14.14 35.58
C SER A 92 -25.30 -14.46 36.66
N ALA A 93 -24.01 -14.32 36.32
CA ALA A 93 -22.92 -14.23 37.29
C ALA A 93 -22.27 -12.85 37.19
N THR A 94 -22.31 -12.12 38.30
CA THR A 94 -21.81 -10.78 38.53
C THR A 94 -20.27 -10.74 38.58
N LEU A 95 -19.65 -9.83 37.83
CA LEU A 95 -18.27 -9.35 38.05
C LEU A 95 -18.22 -7.81 37.94
N PRO A 96 -17.29 -7.14 38.65
CA PRO A 96 -17.39 -5.73 39.00
C PRO A 96 -16.93 -4.77 37.89
N SER A 97 -17.58 -3.61 37.85
CA SER A 97 -17.35 -2.49 36.94
C SER A 97 -15.99 -1.80 37.18
N GLY A 98 -15.17 -1.74 36.14
CA GLY A 98 -14.17 -0.70 35.95
C GLY A 98 -14.64 0.18 34.78
N GLU A 99 -14.90 1.46 35.05
CA GLU A 99 -15.28 2.44 34.03
C GLU A 99 -14.11 2.75 33.10
N THR A 100 -14.26 2.41 31.82
CA THR A 100 -13.65 3.14 30.70
C THR A 100 -14.77 3.52 29.75
N ALA A 101 -15.15 4.80 29.77
CA ALA A 101 -16.14 5.35 28.87
C ALA A 101 -15.55 5.46 27.47
N VAL A 102 -15.84 4.49 26.61
CA VAL A 102 -15.65 4.60 25.16
C VAL A 102 -16.92 5.23 24.59
N ILE A 103 -16.82 6.50 24.18
CA ILE A 103 -17.87 7.21 23.45
C ILE A 103 -17.89 6.65 22.02
N LEU A 104 -18.78 5.69 21.76
CA LEU A 104 -19.13 5.29 20.40
C LEU A 104 -20.02 6.38 19.79
N LYS A 105 -19.43 7.21 18.93
CA LYS A 105 -20.17 8.16 18.09
C LYS A 105 -20.79 7.37 16.94
N ALA A 106 -22.08 7.06 17.05
CA ALA A 106 -22.86 6.52 15.93
C ALA A 106 -23.06 7.61 14.88
N GLY A 107 -22.45 7.45 13.70
CA GLY A 107 -22.56 8.36 12.57
C GLY A 107 -23.08 7.64 11.33
N THR A 108 -24.34 7.90 11.01
CA THR A 108 -25.08 7.50 9.80
C THR A 108 -24.52 8.15 8.53
N THR A 109 -24.09 7.35 7.54
CA THR A 109 -23.87 7.89 6.18
C THR A 109 -24.20 6.84 5.09
N ARG A 110 -25.49 6.65 4.82
CA ARG A 110 -25.99 5.88 3.64
C ARG A 110 -26.62 6.75 2.55
N TRP A 111 -26.37 8.06 2.55
CA TRP A 111 -27.01 9.01 1.62
C TRP A 111 -26.08 9.65 0.58
N ILE A 112 -24.75 9.49 0.69
CA ILE A 112 -23.80 10.16 -0.23
C ILE A 112 -23.75 9.47 -1.61
N LEU A 113 -23.99 8.16 -1.70
CA LEU A 113 -24.02 7.45 -2.99
C LEU A 113 -25.25 7.74 -3.87
N ALA A 114 -26.34 8.26 -3.31
CA ALA A 114 -27.55 8.58 -4.08
C ALA A 114 -27.51 10.00 -4.70
N ALA A 115 -26.74 10.92 -4.14
CA ALA A 115 -26.65 12.29 -4.64
C ALA A 115 -25.78 12.41 -5.90
N GLY A 116 -24.68 11.65 -6.00
CA GLY A 116 -23.78 11.68 -7.15
C GLY A 116 -24.43 11.20 -8.46
N PHE A 117 -25.30 10.19 -8.39
CA PHE A 117 -25.96 9.63 -9.58
C PHE A 117 -26.96 10.58 -10.24
N VAL A 118 -27.61 11.45 -9.45
CA VAL A 118 -28.58 12.42 -9.96
C VAL A 118 -27.88 13.55 -10.70
N VAL A 119 -26.72 14.02 -10.22
CA VAL A 119 -25.94 15.09 -10.85
C VAL A 119 -25.36 14.63 -12.19
N ILE A 120 -24.81 13.41 -12.27
CA ILE A 120 -24.27 12.84 -13.50
C ILE A 120 -25.38 12.63 -14.55
N ALA A 121 -26.56 12.14 -14.14
CA ALA A 121 -27.69 11.98 -15.05
C ALA A 121 -28.20 13.32 -15.61
N LEU A 122 -28.15 14.39 -14.81
CA LEU A 122 -28.52 15.74 -15.24
C LEU A 122 -27.52 16.34 -16.23
N LEU A 123 -26.22 16.12 -16.01
CA LEU A 123 -25.16 16.56 -16.93
C LEU A 123 -25.26 15.87 -18.30
N VAL A 124 -25.49 14.56 -18.32
CA VAL A 124 -25.67 13.80 -19.57
C VAL A 124 -26.91 14.27 -20.33
N ALA A 125 -27.99 14.59 -19.64
CA ALA A 125 -29.21 15.12 -20.26
C ALA A 125 -28.99 16.50 -20.88
N ILE A 126 -28.22 17.38 -20.24
CA ILE A 126 -27.89 18.72 -20.75
C ILE A 126 -27.01 18.64 -22.02
N VAL A 127 -25.98 17.78 -22.00
CA VAL A 127 -25.10 17.56 -23.16
C VAL A 127 -25.88 16.97 -24.35
N ALA A 128 -26.77 16.01 -24.10
CA ALA A 128 -27.63 15.45 -25.14
C ALA A 128 -28.59 16.51 -25.74
N LEU A 129 -29.12 17.42 -24.92
CA LEU A 129 -30.00 18.49 -25.38
C LEU A 129 -29.26 19.52 -26.24
N LEU A 130 -28.00 19.82 -25.92
CA LEU A 130 -27.16 20.73 -26.69
C LEU A 130 -26.74 20.13 -28.03
N ALA A 131 -26.37 18.84 -28.07
CA ALA A 131 -25.99 18.14 -29.29
C ALA A 131 -27.16 17.99 -30.28
N LEU A 132 -28.40 17.89 -29.78
CA LEU A 132 -29.60 17.82 -30.62
C LEU A 132 -30.00 19.17 -31.23
N ASN A 133 -29.47 20.29 -30.71
CA ASN A 133 -29.84 21.63 -31.15
C ASN A 133 -28.85 22.25 -32.16
N THR A 134 -27.72 21.57 -32.45
CA THR A 134 -26.66 22.07 -33.35
C THR A 134 -26.70 21.49 -34.76
N VAL A 135 -27.73 20.71 -35.14
CA VAL A 135 -27.88 20.19 -36.51
C VAL A 135 -28.94 20.99 -37.25
N GLY A 136 -28.53 22.10 -37.84
CA GLY A 136 -29.34 22.91 -38.75
C GLY A 136 -28.45 23.81 -39.59
N ASP A 137 -28.56 23.65 -40.91
CA ASP A 137 -27.96 24.42 -42.01
C ASP A 137 -26.45 24.26 -42.29
N SER A 138 -26.12 23.49 -43.32
CA SER A 138 -25.91 24.07 -44.66
C SER A 138 -25.59 22.99 -45.70
N ALA A 139 -26.28 23.09 -46.83
CA ALA A 139 -26.08 22.30 -48.04
C ALA A 139 -25.29 23.09 -49.10
N ASP A 140 -24.47 22.33 -49.83
CA ASP A 140 -24.26 22.33 -51.28
C ASP A 140 -23.19 23.16 -52.02
N GLU A 141 -22.61 22.42 -52.97
CA GLU A 141 -21.87 22.76 -54.21
C GLU A 141 -20.34 22.95 -54.24
N SER A 142 -19.80 22.50 -55.38
CA SER A 142 -18.51 21.85 -55.68
C SER A 142 -17.81 22.57 -56.88
N PRO A 143 -16.82 22.01 -57.59
CA PRO A 143 -15.39 21.89 -57.29
C PRO A 143 -14.48 22.67 -58.28
N ALA A 144 -13.20 22.88 -57.96
CA ALA A 144 -12.13 23.05 -58.96
C ALA A 144 -10.71 22.98 -58.36
N GLY A 145 -9.88 22.11 -58.93
CA GLY A 145 -8.43 22.36 -59.08
C GLY A 145 -7.49 21.61 -58.15
N GLU A 146 -7.16 20.37 -58.51
CA GLU A 146 -5.93 19.67 -58.13
C GLU A 146 -4.69 20.38 -58.74
N PRO A 147 -3.54 20.36 -58.05
CA PRO A 147 -2.48 19.53 -58.61
C PRO A 147 -1.73 18.70 -57.56
N ASP A 148 -1.57 17.42 -57.92
CA ASP A 148 -0.46 16.51 -57.64
C ASP A 148 0.62 16.99 -56.65
N ALA A 149 0.56 16.44 -55.44
CA ALA A 149 1.73 16.25 -54.58
C ALA A 149 1.69 14.84 -53.99
N GLN A 150 2.70 14.07 -54.39
CA GLN A 150 3.03 12.71 -54.04
C GLN A 150 3.09 12.52 -52.50
N PRO A 151 2.48 11.46 -51.93
CA PRO A 151 2.44 11.28 -50.48
C PRO A 151 3.80 10.86 -49.94
N GLU A 152 4.36 11.67 -49.04
CA GLU A 152 5.35 11.22 -48.07
C GLU A 152 4.69 10.20 -47.13
N GLN A 153 5.31 9.03 -47.01
CA GLN A 153 4.88 7.96 -46.11
C GLN A 153 4.99 8.44 -44.65
N GLN A 154 3.86 8.87 -44.11
CA GLN A 154 3.68 9.09 -42.69
C GLN A 154 3.75 7.74 -41.98
N THR A 155 4.81 7.54 -41.20
CA THR A 155 5.00 6.35 -40.38
C THR A 155 4.01 6.43 -39.22
N ALA A 156 3.07 5.50 -39.14
CA ALA A 156 2.15 5.41 -38.01
C ALA A 156 2.94 5.22 -36.70
N PRO A 157 2.50 5.79 -35.57
CA PRO A 157 3.01 5.41 -34.26
C PRO A 157 2.75 3.91 -34.08
N GLN A 158 3.80 3.11 -33.95
CA GLN A 158 3.68 1.73 -33.58
C GLN A 158 3.21 1.68 -32.12
N THR A 159 1.96 1.26 -31.90
CA THR A 159 1.51 0.76 -30.61
C THR A 159 2.49 -0.31 -30.15
N PRO A 160 3.05 -0.24 -28.92
CA PRO A 160 3.93 -1.29 -28.42
C PRO A 160 3.17 -2.61 -28.45
N THR A 161 3.66 -3.54 -29.27
CA THR A 161 3.21 -4.92 -29.20
C THR A 161 3.75 -5.45 -27.88
N LEU A 162 2.86 -5.66 -26.90
CA LEU A 162 3.16 -6.42 -25.70
C LEU A 162 3.73 -7.77 -26.14
N VAL A 163 5.03 -7.93 -25.95
CA VAL A 163 5.71 -9.21 -26.13
C VAL A 163 5.09 -10.14 -25.11
N ALA A 164 4.46 -11.22 -25.58
CA ALA A 164 3.99 -12.29 -24.72
C ALA A 164 5.14 -12.74 -23.82
N ALA A 165 4.94 -12.64 -22.51
CA ALA A 165 5.83 -13.17 -21.49
C ALA A 165 5.97 -14.68 -21.68
N ASN A 166 6.98 -15.09 -22.45
CA ASN A 166 7.39 -16.47 -22.57
C ASN A 166 8.46 -16.74 -21.53
N ASP A 167 8.17 -17.74 -20.68
CA ASP A 167 9.12 -18.51 -19.88
C ASP A 167 10.08 -17.69 -19.00
N VAL A 168 9.55 -17.08 -17.94
CA VAL A 168 10.37 -16.83 -16.74
C VAL A 168 10.64 -18.20 -16.12
N PRO A 169 11.92 -18.65 -16.03
CA PRO A 169 12.26 -19.87 -15.31
C PRO A 169 11.69 -19.77 -13.89
N PRO A 170 11.13 -20.84 -13.30
CA PRO A 170 10.74 -20.80 -11.89
C PRO A 170 11.96 -20.34 -11.10
N ALA A 171 11.80 -19.24 -10.35
CA ALA A 171 12.82 -18.77 -9.42
C ALA A 171 13.27 -19.98 -8.61
N SER A 172 14.57 -20.29 -8.67
CA SER A 172 15.11 -21.36 -7.83
C SER A 172 15.00 -20.84 -6.40
N ASP A 173 14.05 -21.37 -5.64
CA ASP A 173 13.87 -21.09 -4.22
C ASP A 173 15.11 -21.62 -3.48
N VAL A 174 16.18 -20.81 -3.46
CA VAL A 174 17.30 -21.04 -2.54
C VAL A 174 16.70 -21.01 -1.14
N PRO A 175 16.81 -22.09 -0.35
CA PRO A 175 16.24 -22.11 0.99
C PRO A 175 16.80 -20.94 1.81
N THR A 176 15.90 -20.17 2.42
CA THR A 176 16.29 -19.15 3.40
C THR A 176 16.23 -19.74 4.80
N PHE A 177 17.17 -19.35 5.64
CA PHE A 177 17.29 -19.77 7.04
C PHE A 177 16.68 -18.74 8.00
N GLY A 178 15.91 -17.80 7.47
CA GLY A 178 15.39 -16.69 8.25
C GLY A 178 15.32 -15.39 7.48
N GLN A 179 14.98 -14.33 8.20
CA GLN A 179 14.86 -12.99 7.69
C GLN A 179 15.20 -11.96 8.77
N VAL A 180 15.86 -10.89 8.33
CA VAL A 180 16.01 -9.64 9.07
C VAL A 180 14.91 -8.70 8.62
N THR A 181 14.17 -8.15 9.57
CA THR A 181 13.13 -7.15 9.32
C THR A 181 13.40 -5.92 10.16
N PHE A 182 13.06 -4.75 9.63
CA PHE A 182 13.16 -3.49 10.35
C PHE A 182 11.77 -3.00 10.74
N THR A 183 11.70 -2.39 11.91
CA THR A 183 10.50 -1.84 12.54
C THR A 183 10.87 -0.57 13.28
N SER A 184 9.87 0.10 13.83
CA SER A 184 10.06 1.33 14.60
C SER A 184 9.68 1.09 16.06
N ASP A 185 10.47 1.64 16.98
CA ASP A 185 10.17 1.76 18.42
C ASP A 185 10.00 3.23 18.80
N THR A 186 11.07 4.01 18.66
CA THR A 186 11.05 5.46 18.94
C THR A 186 11.16 6.33 17.69
N HIS A 187 11.91 5.85 16.70
CA HIS A 187 12.15 6.52 15.43
C HIS A 187 11.92 5.55 14.26
N PRO A 188 11.62 6.05 13.06
CA PRO A 188 11.43 5.19 11.87
C PRO A 188 12.64 4.28 11.60
N GLY A 189 12.42 2.97 11.67
CA GLY A 189 13.43 1.96 11.33
C GLY A 189 14.56 1.81 12.36
N ASP A 190 14.37 2.26 13.59
CA ASP A 190 15.37 2.16 14.68
C ASP A 190 15.45 0.78 15.33
N ARG A 191 14.58 -0.17 14.96
CA ARG A 191 14.53 -1.50 15.54
C ARG A 191 14.69 -2.58 14.48
N VAL A 192 15.61 -3.51 14.73
CA VAL A 192 15.82 -4.70 13.91
C VAL A 192 15.31 -5.94 14.64
N ASN A 193 14.62 -6.81 13.91
CA ASN A 193 14.20 -8.12 14.37
C ASN A 193 14.78 -9.17 13.42
N ILE A 194 15.56 -10.09 13.98
CA ILE A 194 16.14 -11.20 13.24
C ILE A 194 15.40 -12.45 13.68
N ARG A 195 14.77 -13.13 12.72
CA ARG A 195 14.16 -14.42 12.93
C ARG A 195 14.89 -15.45 12.09
N VAL A 196 15.32 -16.53 12.72
CA VAL A 196 15.99 -17.65 12.07
C VAL A 196 15.19 -18.93 12.24
N ASN A 197 15.26 -19.82 11.26
CA ASN A 197 14.59 -21.11 11.27
C ASN A 197 15.56 -22.17 10.73
N ASP A 198 15.45 -23.39 11.25
CA ASP A 198 16.22 -24.55 10.82
C ASP A 198 17.76 -24.35 10.83
N LEU A 199 18.28 -23.48 11.71
CA LEU A 199 19.73 -23.37 11.91
C LEU A 199 20.27 -24.65 12.56
N GLN A 200 21.50 -25.02 12.21
CA GLN A 200 22.20 -26.06 12.95
C GLN A 200 22.48 -25.54 14.37
N PRO A 201 22.10 -26.24 15.45
CA PRO A 201 22.44 -25.80 16.80
C PRO A 201 23.96 -25.68 16.99
N PRO A 202 24.46 -24.63 17.66
CA PRO A 202 25.88 -24.51 17.97
C PRO A 202 26.31 -25.59 18.98
N ASP A 203 27.61 -25.87 19.05
CA ASP A 203 28.19 -26.73 20.09
C ASP A 203 28.03 -26.09 21.48
N ASP A 204 28.13 -26.89 22.56
CA ASP A 204 27.83 -26.47 23.95
C ASP A 204 28.65 -25.26 24.46
N ASP A 205 29.78 -24.93 23.81
CA ASP A 205 30.70 -23.82 24.12
C ASP A 205 30.65 -22.68 23.10
N GLN A 206 29.73 -22.73 22.14
CA GLN A 206 29.58 -21.70 21.11
C GLN A 206 28.21 -21.05 21.15
N VAL A 207 28.15 -19.80 20.71
CA VAL A 207 26.93 -19.01 20.56
C VAL A 207 26.85 -18.42 19.18
N TYR A 208 25.63 -18.29 18.67
CA TYR A 208 25.39 -17.45 17.49
C TYR A 208 25.34 -15.99 17.88
N VAL A 209 26.05 -15.14 17.15
CA VAL A 209 25.97 -13.69 17.29
C VAL A 209 25.63 -13.06 15.95
N ALA A 210 24.61 -12.19 15.94
CA ALA A 210 24.19 -11.47 14.75
C ALA A 210 24.77 -10.06 14.70
N TRP A 211 25.11 -9.64 13.48
CA TRP A 211 25.73 -8.36 13.15
C TRP A 211 25.03 -7.75 11.95
N LEU A 212 24.76 -6.44 12.01
CA LEU A 212 24.46 -5.66 10.81
C LEU A 212 25.75 -5.10 10.23
N LEU A 213 25.84 -5.10 8.91
CA LEU A 213 27.03 -4.71 8.14
C LEU A 213 26.64 -3.70 7.07
N ASN A 214 27.52 -2.73 6.86
CA ASN A 214 27.50 -1.89 5.66
C ASN A 214 28.67 -2.33 4.78
N THR A 215 28.38 -2.79 3.56
CA THR A 215 29.40 -3.35 2.66
C THR A 215 30.21 -2.28 1.92
N GLU A 216 29.82 -1.01 2.00
CA GLU A 216 30.56 0.12 1.41
C GLU A 216 31.71 0.56 2.33
N ASP A 217 31.43 0.79 3.62
CA ASP A 217 32.39 1.33 4.57
C ASP A 217 32.92 0.30 5.59
N ASN A 218 32.40 -0.93 5.56
CA ASN A 218 32.69 -2.03 6.48
C ASN A 218 32.32 -1.73 7.95
N SER A 219 31.41 -0.78 8.20
CA SER A 219 30.88 -0.57 9.54
C SER A 219 30.07 -1.78 10.00
N VAL A 220 30.16 -2.05 11.31
CA VAL A 220 29.57 -3.22 11.95
C VAL A 220 28.78 -2.78 13.17
N LEU A 221 27.58 -3.31 13.33
CA LEU A 221 26.74 -3.12 14.51
C LEU A 221 26.41 -4.48 15.15
N PRO A 222 26.84 -4.74 16.40
CA PRO A 222 26.39 -5.92 17.14
C PRO A 222 24.88 -5.82 17.42
N VAL A 223 24.11 -6.81 16.95
CA VAL A 223 22.68 -6.93 17.28
C VAL A 223 22.51 -7.68 18.59
N GLY A 224 23.21 -8.81 18.74
CA GLY A 224 23.16 -9.63 19.95
C GLY A 224 23.26 -11.13 19.68
N GLU A 225 23.22 -11.92 20.74
CA GLU A 225 23.15 -13.38 20.66
C GLU A 225 21.82 -13.83 20.01
N VAL A 226 21.89 -14.91 19.23
CA VAL A 226 20.74 -15.57 18.60
C VAL A 226 20.52 -16.91 19.30
N PHE A 227 19.61 -16.93 20.27
CA PHE A 227 19.25 -18.17 20.96
C PHE A 227 18.36 -19.01 20.04
N VAL A 228 18.86 -20.19 19.66
CA VAL A 228 18.11 -21.17 18.87
C VAL A 228 17.61 -22.32 19.74
N ASP A 229 16.40 -22.80 19.46
CA ASP A 229 15.84 -23.99 20.10
C ASP A 229 16.41 -25.28 19.50
N ALA A 230 15.97 -26.44 20.02
CA ALA A 230 16.41 -27.75 19.54
C ALA A 230 15.98 -28.05 18.08
N LEU A 231 15.10 -27.24 17.50
CA LEU A 231 14.66 -27.31 16.10
C LEU A 231 15.38 -26.25 15.23
N GLY A 232 16.33 -25.49 15.78
CA GLY A 232 17.06 -24.47 15.04
C GLY A 232 16.33 -23.15 14.86
N ASN A 233 15.22 -22.92 15.57
CA ASN A 233 14.45 -21.68 15.47
C ASN A 233 14.86 -20.68 16.54
N GLY A 234 15.01 -19.42 16.18
CA GLY A 234 15.46 -18.37 17.09
C GLY A 234 14.98 -16.99 16.69
N VAL A 235 14.96 -16.09 17.67
CA VAL A 235 14.67 -14.66 17.45
C VAL A 235 15.63 -13.83 18.28
N THR A 236 16.14 -12.76 17.69
CA THR A 236 16.83 -11.69 18.42
C THR A 236 16.35 -10.33 17.95
N THR A 237 16.44 -9.33 18.81
CA THR A 237 15.97 -7.97 18.55
C THR A 237 16.96 -6.97 19.11
N TYR A 238 17.16 -5.87 18.39
CA TYR A 238 17.93 -4.73 18.83
C TYR A 238 17.18 -3.43 18.50
N THR A 239 17.18 -2.48 19.43
CA THR A 239 16.72 -1.11 19.21
C THR A 239 17.92 -0.18 19.31
N ASP A 240 18.12 0.65 18.29
CA ASP A 240 19.19 1.63 18.22
C ASP A 240 18.97 2.74 19.25
N PRO A 241 19.87 2.93 20.23
CA PRO A 241 19.68 3.93 21.28
C PRO A 241 19.83 5.37 20.77
N GLU A 242 20.39 5.57 19.58
CA GLU A 242 20.52 6.87 18.91
C GLU A 242 19.31 7.16 18.01
N GLY A 243 18.36 6.21 17.87
CA GLY A 243 17.16 6.39 17.06
C GLY A 243 17.44 6.43 15.56
N ARG A 244 18.54 5.83 15.10
CA ARG A 244 18.95 5.89 13.69
C ARG A 244 18.12 4.93 12.84
N THR A 245 17.79 5.32 11.62
CA THR A 245 17.13 4.46 10.63
C THR A 245 18.10 3.38 10.13
N LEU A 246 18.10 2.22 10.78
CA LEU A 246 19.02 1.12 10.51
C LEU A 246 19.05 0.64 9.04
N PRO A 247 17.92 0.49 8.31
CA PRO A 247 17.99 0.04 6.92
C PRO A 247 18.60 1.08 5.96
N ALA A 248 18.71 2.34 6.38
CA ALA A 248 19.44 3.40 5.68
C ALA A 248 20.95 3.44 6.02
N LEU A 249 21.39 2.60 6.97
CA LEU A 249 22.80 2.50 7.40
C LEU A 249 23.44 1.16 7.06
N TYR A 250 22.68 0.06 7.07
CA TYR A 250 23.20 -1.29 6.91
C TYR A 250 22.45 -2.04 5.81
N ASN A 251 23.20 -2.70 4.92
CA ASN A 251 22.65 -3.43 3.76
C ASN A 251 22.90 -4.94 3.85
N ALA A 252 23.54 -5.42 4.91
CA ALA A 252 23.84 -6.83 5.08
C ALA A 252 23.74 -7.29 6.54
N VAL A 253 23.57 -8.60 6.70
CA VAL A 253 23.59 -9.30 7.98
C VAL A 253 24.62 -10.42 7.94
N SER A 254 25.29 -10.65 9.07
CA SER A 254 26.19 -11.77 9.29
C SER A 254 25.88 -12.41 10.63
N ILE A 255 25.82 -13.74 10.67
CA ILE A 255 25.70 -14.53 11.88
C ILE A 255 26.97 -15.37 12.02
N THR A 256 27.70 -15.17 13.11
CA THR A 256 28.96 -15.85 13.41
C THR A 256 28.80 -16.88 14.53
N LEU A 257 29.65 -17.90 14.53
CA LEU A 257 29.85 -18.80 15.68
C LEU A 257 30.94 -18.23 16.57
N GLU A 258 30.60 -17.77 17.76
CA GLU A 258 31.53 -17.15 18.71
C GLU A 258 31.64 -18.00 19.98
N ASP A 259 32.76 -17.90 20.69
CA ASP A 259 32.91 -18.51 22.03
C ASP A 259 32.11 -17.71 23.09
N GLU A 260 32.01 -16.39 22.90
CA GLU A 260 31.23 -15.47 23.73
C GLU A 260 30.81 -14.23 22.93
N PHE A 261 29.77 -13.53 23.38
CA PHE A 261 29.37 -12.26 22.75
C PHE A 261 30.39 -11.15 23.02
N THR A 262 30.83 -10.49 21.94
CA THR A 262 31.68 -9.30 22.00
C THR A 262 31.14 -8.19 21.08
N LEU A 263 31.86 -7.06 20.97
CA LEU A 263 31.45 -5.95 20.10
C LEU A 263 32.03 -6.03 18.68
N THR A 264 32.82 -7.05 18.37
CA THR A 264 33.39 -7.28 17.04
C THR A 264 33.38 -8.77 16.70
N PRO A 265 33.01 -9.19 15.47
CA PRO A 265 33.03 -10.59 15.10
C PRO A 265 34.46 -11.15 15.15
N ALA A 266 34.65 -12.32 15.75
CA ALA A 266 35.94 -13.00 15.84
C ALA A 266 35.88 -14.41 15.22
N GLY A 267 34.71 -15.03 15.30
CA GLY A 267 34.42 -16.34 14.76
C GLY A 267 34.05 -16.35 13.27
N PRO A 268 33.92 -17.54 12.68
CA PRO A 268 33.53 -17.69 11.29
C PRO A 268 32.06 -17.29 11.08
N THR A 269 31.77 -16.60 9.96
CA THR A 269 30.41 -16.41 9.47
C THR A 269 29.86 -17.73 8.95
N VAL A 270 28.71 -18.14 9.48
CA VAL A 270 27.99 -19.36 9.10
C VAL A 270 26.70 -19.10 8.35
N TYR A 271 26.08 -17.94 8.56
CA TYR A 271 24.90 -17.49 7.83
C TYR A 271 25.04 -16.00 7.52
N SER A 272 24.52 -15.57 6.38
CA SER A 272 24.57 -14.18 5.98
C SER A 272 23.49 -13.85 4.96
N GLY A 273 23.26 -12.57 4.75
CA GLY A 273 22.33 -12.06 3.75
C GLY A 273 22.67 -10.63 3.39
N ARG A 274 22.31 -10.20 2.19
CA ARG A 274 22.46 -8.79 1.80
C ARG A 274 21.37 -8.36 0.83
N VAL A 275 21.14 -7.05 0.81
CA VAL A 275 20.41 -6.33 -0.22
C VAL A 275 21.39 -5.43 -0.98
N PRO A 276 21.03 -4.98 -2.20
CA PRO A 276 21.86 -4.05 -2.96
C PRO A 276 22.23 -2.81 -2.12
N LEU A 277 23.45 -2.31 -2.27
CA LEU A 277 23.88 -1.07 -1.60
C LEU A 277 23.04 0.13 -2.06
N GLU A 278 22.55 0.08 -3.30
CA GLU A 278 21.61 1.02 -3.87
C GLU A 278 20.35 1.15 -3.01
N LEU A 279 19.87 0.06 -2.38
CA LEU A 279 18.69 0.12 -1.53
C LEU A 279 18.94 0.95 -0.28
N THR A 280 20.06 0.72 0.42
CA THR A 280 20.43 1.52 1.59
C THR A 280 20.67 2.98 1.23
N THR A 281 21.24 3.26 0.06
CA THR A 281 21.39 4.63 -0.47
C THR A 281 20.03 5.28 -0.73
N ALA A 282 19.12 4.58 -1.40
CA ALA A 282 17.76 5.04 -1.67
C ALA A 282 17.01 5.33 -0.37
N LEU A 283 17.03 4.41 0.61
CA LEU A 283 16.36 4.61 1.90
C LEU A 283 16.94 5.79 2.69
N ARG A 284 18.26 6.02 2.61
CA ARG A 284 18.87 7.23 3.18
C ARG A 284 18.32 8.49 2.53
N GLU A 285 18.23 8.55 1.20
CA GLU A 285 17.70 9.71 0.51
C GLU A 285 16.20 9.94 0.75
N ILE A 286 15.42 8.87 0.76
CA ILE A 286 13.98 8.92 0.92
C ILE A 286 13.60 9.31 2.36
N LEU A 287 14.27 8.73 3.36
CA LEU A 287 13.82 8.82 4.76
C LEU A 287 14.69 9.72 5.65
N VAL A 288 15.99 9.88 5.35
CA VAL A 288 16.95 10.54 6.25
C VAL A 288 17.40 11.90 5.74
N MET A 289 18.05 11.96 4.56
CA MET A 289 18.52 13.18 3.93
C MET A 289 18.85 12.96 2.46
N SER A 290 18.53 13.93 1.59
CA SER A 290 18.91 13.90 0.19
C SER A 290 19.51 15.23 -0.25
N PRO A 291 20.54 15.24 -1.12
CA PRO A 291 20.97 16.47 -1.79
C PRO A 291 19.87 17.08 -2.68
N ASN A 292 18.86 16.28 -3.05
CA ASN A 292 17.65 16.72 -3.73
C ASN A 292 16.47 16.91 -2.76
N GLY A 293 16.70 17.01 -1.46
CA GLY A 293 15.69 17.47 -0.50
C GLY A 293 15.59 18.99 -0.47
N LEU A 294 14.61 19.49 0.28
CA LEU A 294 14.51 20.90 0.65
C LEU A 294 15.83 21.36 1.27
N ASP A 295 16.33 22.50 0.78
CA ASP A 295 17.61 23.10 1.16
C ASP A 295 18.84 22.17 1.01
N GLY A 296 18.69 21.00 0.38
CA GLY A 296 19.72 19.95 0.29
C GLY A 296 20.03 19.24 1.62
N GLU A 297 19.19 19.44 2.65
CA GLU A 297 19.38 18.91 3.99
C GLU A 297 18.27 17.92 4.40
N ASP A 298 17.03 18.17 3.96
CA ASP A 298 15.89 17.30 4.28
C ASP A 298 15.90 16.00 3.45
N SER A 299 15.16 14.98 3.91
CA SER A 299 14.88 13.80 3.10
C SER A 299 13.86 14.12 1.99
N LEU A 300 13.80 13.28 0.95
CA LEU A 300 12.82 13.46 -0.12
C LEU A 300 11.39 13.40 0.42
N LEU A 301 11.10 12.47 1.32
CA LEU A 301 9.77 12.33 1.91
C LEU A 301 9.43 13.52 2.82
N ALA A 302 10.37 13.97 3.66
CA ALA A 302 10.16 15.15 4.50
C ALA A 302 9.90 16.40 3.66
N SER A 303 10.57 16.51 2.51
CA SER A 303 10.38 17.59 1.54
C SER A 303 8.98 17.60 0.94
N ALA A 304 8.50 16.43 0.49
CA ALA A 304 7.15 16.26 -0.04
C ALA A 304 6.09 16.58 1.02
N LEU A 305 6.25 16.07 2.25
CA LEU A 305 5.34 16.30 3.36
C LEU A 305 5.27 17.79 3.75
N ALA A 306 6.41 18.47 3.82
CA ALA A 306 6.47 19.88 4.20
C ALA A 306 5.66 20.76 3.23
N GLU A 307 5.82 20.56 1.92
CA GLU A 307 5.04 21.31 0.92
C GLU A 307 3.57 20.88 0.92
N ALA A 308 3.28 19.58 1.02
CA ALA A 308 1.91 19.07 1.05
C ALA A 308 1.12 19.59 2.26
N ASP A 309 1.73 19.74 3.44
CA ASP A 309 1.08 20.30 4.63
C ASP A 309 0.67 21.77 4.45
N ILE A 310 1.51 22.55 3.75
CA ILE A 310 1.20 23.94 3.39
C ILE A 310 0.09 23.97 2.34
N GLY A 311 0.18 23.11 1.31
CA GLY A 311 -0.84 22.93 0.28
C GLY A 311 -2.22 22.59 0.87
N LYS A 312 -2.30 21.59 1.75
CA LYS A 312 -3.49 21.22 2.51
C LYS A 312 -4.06 22.40 3.30
N SER A 313 -3.21 23.17 3.97
CA SER A 313 -3.65 24.34 4.74
C SER A 313 -4.27 25.40 3.84
N HIS A 314 -3.72 25.63 2.65
CA HIS A 314 -4.26 26.55 1.66
C HIS A 314 -5.54 26.03 0.98
N ALA A 315 -5.65 24.73 0.70
CA ALA A 315 -6.89 24.13 0.21
C ALA A 315 -8.04 24.31 1.22
N ASN A 316 -7.76 24.11 2.52
CA ASN A 316 -8.73 24.42 3.57
C ASN A 316 -9.08 25.91 3.64
N ASN A 317 -8.13 26.81 3.41
CA ASN A 317 -8.41 28.25 3.38
C ASN A 317 -9.22 28.68 2.14
N ALA A 318 -9.03 28.03 0.99
CA ALA A 318 -9.86 28.22 -0.20
C ALA A 318 -11.31 27.79 0.08
N PHE A 319 -11.51 26.61 0.67
CA PHE A 319 -12.81 26.13 1.15
C PHE A 319 -13.47 27.12 2.12
N ASN A 320 -12.76 27.52 3.18
CA ASN A 320 -13.29 28.46 4.17
C ASN A 320 -13.60 29.85 3.59
N SER A 321 -12.94 30.23 2.49
CA SER A 321 -13.24 31.48 1.79
C SER A 321 -14.48 31.35 0.93
N ALA A 322 -14.64 30.23 0.21
CA ALA A 322 -15.86 29.90 -0.52
C ALA A 322 -17.08 29.84 0.41
N ASP A 323 -16.98 29.16 1.56
CA ASP A 323 -18.06 29.03 2.56
C ASP A 323 -18.52 30.39 3.10
N ARG A 324 -17.59 31.35 3.25
CA ARG A 324 -17.88 32.72 3.69
C ARG A 324 -18.28 33.66 2.55
N GLY A 325 -18.39 33.17 1.32
CA GLY A 325 -18.75 33.97 0.15
C GLY A 325 -17.65 34.91 -0.34
N SER A 326 -16.39 34.64 0.00
CA SER A 326 -15.23 35.47 -0.37
C SER A 326 -14.57 34.97 -1.65
N VAL A 327 -14.94 35.58 -2.78
CA VAL A 327 -14.37 35.26 -4.11
C VAL A 327 -12.85 35.48 -4.12
N GLY A 328 -12.39 36.68 -3.76
CA GLY A 328 -10.96 36.98 -3.76
C GLY A 328 -10.13 36.10 -2.81
N GLY A 329 -10.65 35.75 -1.63
CA GLY A 329 -9.96 34.82 -0.73
C GLY A 329 -9.89 33.39 -1.28
N MET A 330 -10.95 32.94 -1.97
CA MET A 330 -10.97 31.65 -2.66
C MET A 330 -9.95 31.63 -3.79
N HIS A 331 -9.90 32.68 -4.61
CA HIS A 331 -8.93 32.82 -5.71
C HIS A 331 -7.49 32.78 -5.23
N THR A 332 -7.13 33.66 -4.30
CA THR A 332 -5.76 33.73 -3.77
C THR A 332 -5.31 32.40 -3.17
N HIS A 333 -6.16 31.74 -2.37
CA HIS A 333 -5.78 30.46 -1.79
C HIS A 333 -5.76 29.32 -2.80
N ALA A 334 -6.58 29.38 -3.85
CA ALA A 334 -6.51 28.41 -4.94
C ALA A 334 -5.23 28.55 -5.76
N GLU A 335 -4.81 29.78 -6.07
CA GLU A 335 -3.51 30.05 -6.68
C GLU A 335 -2.36 29.50 -5.82
N HIS A 336 -2.38 29.79 -4.51
CA HIS A 336 -1.34 29.29 -3.61
C HIS A 336 -1.24 27.77 -3.67
N VAL A 337 -2.36 27.04 -3.65
CA VAL A 337 -2.34 25.58 -3.75
C VAL A 337 -1.64 25.14 -5.05
N ILE A 338 -2.00 25.71 -6.19
CA ILE A 338 -1.38 25.36 -7.47
C ILE A 338 0.13 25.59 -7.42
N ASN A 339 0.56 26.77 -6.95
CA ASN A 339 1.97 27.14 -6.85
C ASN A 339 2.74 26.26 -5.86
N ILE A 340 2.17 25.91 -4.71
CA ILE A 340 2.81 25.04 -3.71
C ILE A 340 3.03 23.64 -4.27
N TYR A 341 2.03 23.02 -4.89
CA TYR A 341 2.17 21.65 -5.41
C TYR A 341 3.13 21.55 -6.60
N LEU A 342 3.18 22.59 -7.44
CA LEU A 342 4.05 22.67 -8.61
C LEU A 342 5.45 23.22 -8.32
N GLY A 343 5.64 23.92 -7.19
CA GLY A 343 6.89 24.66 -6.91
C GLY A 343 7.08 25.89 -7.81
N THR A 344 5.99 26.57 -8.17
CA THR A 344 5.99 27.73 -9.09
C THR A 344 5.55 29.01 -8.39
N GLU A 345 5.60 30.15 -9.08
CA GLU A 345 5.06 31.46 -8.63
C GLU A 345 4.22 32.11 -9.74
N ASP A 346 3.42 31.31 -10.46
CA ASP A 346 2.62 31.81 -11.58
C ASP A 346 1.36 32.53 -11.05
N ASP A 347 0.94 33.58 -11.77
CA ASP A 347 -0.26 34.39 -11.50
C ASP A 347 -1.48 33.76 -12.19
N TYR A 348 -2.25 32.97 -11.44
CA TYR A 348 -3.43 32.26 -11.94
C TYR A 348 -4.72 33.06 -11.72
N ASP A 349 -4.76 33.95 -10.71
CA ASP A 349 -5.94 34.78 -10.42
C ASP A 349 -5.95 36.14 -11.16
N GLY A 350 -4.86 36.48 -11.86
CA GLY A 350 -4.75 37.70 -12.63
C GLY A 350 -4.61 38.94 -11.75
N SER A 351 -4.18 38.78 -10.50
CA SER A 351 -3.91 39.89 -9.57
C SER A 351 -2.71 40.74 -9.97
N GLY A 352 -1.88 40.25 -10.90
CA GLY A 352 -0.66 40.89 -11.38
C GLY A 352 0.61 40.39 -10.69
N SER A 353 0.50 39.42 -9.78
CA SER A 353 1.65 38.77 -9.14
C SER A 353 1.26 37.38 -8.65
N GLY A 354 1.95 36.35 -9.11
CA GLY A 354 1.84 35.02 -8.53
C GLY A 354 2.54 34.96 -7.18
N SER A 355 2.04 34.11 -6.30
CA SER A 355 2.67 33.89 -4.99
C SER A 355 2.67 32.43 -4.56
N ASN A 356 3.77 32.03 -3.92
CA ASN A 356 3.95 30.72 -3.33
C ASN A 356 4.30 30.85 -1.85
N PRO A 357 3.34 30.69 -0.93
CA PRO A 357 3.63 30.71 0.49
C PRO A 357 4.27 29.40 1.00
N GLY A 358 4.50 28.43 0.11
CA GLY A 358 5.30 27.24 0.35
C GLY A 358 6.80 27.55 0.37
N ARG A 359 7.62 26.54 0.07
CA ARG A 359 9.08 26.70 -0.01
C ARG A 359 9.60 26.67 -1.45
N GLU A 360 8.71 26.91 -2.42
CA GLU A 360 9.01 26.97 -3.86
C GLU A 360 9.63 25.67 -4.40
N TYR A 361 9.44 24.54 -3.72
CA TYR A 361 10.06 23.27 -4.09
C TYR A 361 9.12 22.34 -4.85
N GLY A 362 7.83 22.35 -4.48
CA GLY A 362 6.83 21.45 -5.06
C GLY A 362 6.73 20.12 -4.32
N VAL A 363 5.55 19.48 -4.43
CA VAL A 363 5.34 18.11 -3.93
C VAL A 363 5.71 17.07 -4.99
N ILE A 364 5.55 17.41 -6.28
CA ILE A 364 5.79 16.49 -7.40
C ILE A 364 7.27 16.13 -7.51
N ARG A 365 8.16 17.12 -7.39
CA ARG A 365 9.60 16.95 -7.57
C ARG A 365 10.23 15.91 -6.61
N PRO A 366 10.00 15.93 -5.29
CA PRO A 366 10.53 14.89 -4.42
C PRO A 366 9.95 13.51 -4.74
N LEU A 367 8.69 13.40 -5.21
CA LEU A 367 8.10 12.13 -5.62
C LEU A 367 8.81 11.53 -6.85
N GLU A 368 9.18 12.37 -7.83
CA GLU A 368 9.99 11.94 -8.98
C GLU A 368 11.35 11.38 -8.52
N PHE A 369 12.03 12.06 -7.60
CA PHE A 369 13.29 11.55 -7.06
C PHE A 369 13.13 10.26 -6.23
N ILE A 370 12.04 10.12 -5.45
CA ILE A 370 11.75 8.88 -4.73
C ILE A 370 11.60 7.73 -5.72
N GLU A 371 10.82 7.92 -6.78
CA GLU A 371 10.64 6.91 -7.84
C GLU A 371 11.96 6.58 -8.53
N GLU A 372 12.76 7.58 -8.91
CA GLU A 372 14.07 7.40 -9.54
C GLU A 372 15.01 6.55 -8.67
N GLN A 373 15.05 6.81 -7.36
CA GLN A 373 15.85 6.04 -6.41
C GLN A 373 15.38 4.58 -6.35
N LEU A 374 14.07 4.32 -6.26
CA LEU A 374 13.52 2.96 -6.22
C LEU A 374 13.77 2.20 -7.53
N VAL A 375 13.61 2.87 -8.67
CA VAL A 375 13.93 2.29 -9.99
C VAL A 375 15.42 1.98 -10.11
N ALA A 376 16.30 2.80 -9.55
CA ALA A 376 17.73 2.50 -9.52
C ALA A 376 18.03 1.21 -8.74
N VAL A 377 17.35 0.98 -7.61
CA VAL A 377 17.49 -0.26 -6.84
C VAL A 377 17.03 -1.47 -7.64
N LEU A 378 15.89 -1.40 -8.32
CA LEU A 378 15.38 -2.50 -9.15
C LEU A 378 16.31 -2.87 -10.30
N ASN A 379 17.10 -1.92 -10.78
CA ASN A 379 18.09 -2.13 -11.83
C ASN A 379 19.48 -2.53 -11.29
N ALA A 380 19.65 -2.63 -9.97
CA ALA A 380 20.92 -2.98 -9.37
C ALA A 380 21.28 -4.45 -9.67
N PRO A 381 22.57 -4.79 -9.92
CA PRO A 381 22.98 -6.15 -10.25
C PRO A 381 22.61 -7.21 -9.20
N GLU A 382 22.43 -6.81 -7.95
CA GLU A 382 22.12 -7.68 -6.82
C GLU A 382 20.63 -7.67 -6.43
N ALA A 383 19.78 -6.98 -7.19
CA ALA A 383 18.35 -6.92 -6.91
C ALA A 383 17.75 -8.34 -6.98
N THR A 384 17.14 -8.77 -5.87
CA THR A 384 16.47 -10.07 -5.78
C THR A 384 14.97 -9.92 -5.99
N PRO A 385 14.24 -11.00 -6.35
CA PRO A 385 12.78 -10.96 -6.38
C PRO A 385 12.13 -10.58 -5.05
N SER A 386 12.85 -10.78 -3.94
CA SER A 386 12.40 -10.35 -2.61
C SER A 386 12.46 -8.84 -2.47
N VAL A 387 13.54 -8.21 -2.94
CA VAL A 387 13.69 -6.74 -2.98
C VAL A 387 12.67 -6.12 -3.94
N GLU A 388 12.47 -6.71 -5.12
CA GLU A 388 11.49 -6.25 -6.10
C GLU A 388 10.08 -6.17 -5.50
N ARG A 389 9.59 -7.27 -4.94
CA ARG A 389 8.27 -7.31 -4.28
C ARG A 389 8.12 -6.32 -3.14
N GLN A 390 9.20 -6.06 -2.41
CA GLN A 390 9.18 -5.10 -1.31
C GLN A 390 9.07 -3.66 -1.84
N ILE A 391 9.84 -3.29 -2.85
CA ILE A 391 9.77 -1.97 -3.50
C ILE A 391 8.40 -1.73 -4.15
N GLU A 392 7.81 -2.78 -4.74
CA GLU A 392 6.47 -2.72 -5.32
C GLU A 392 5.38 -2.25 -4.34
N LEU A 393 5.61 -2.34 -3.02
CA LEU A 393 4.68 -1.81 -2.02
C LEU A 393 4.63 -0.27 -2.00
N ILE A 394 5.69 0.41 -2.43
CA ILE A 394 5.79 1.88 -2.35
C ILE A 394 5.20 2.57 -3.59
N PHE A 395 5.31 1.97 -4.79
CA PHE A 395 4.84 2.59 -6.03
C PHE A 395 3.36 3.01 -6.00
N PRO A 396 2.42 2.20 -5.47
CA PRO A 396 1.03 2.62 -5.35
C PRO A 396 0.87 3.94 -4.60
N CYS A 397 1.69 4.19 -3.57
CA CYS A 397 1.60 5.42 -2.78
C CYS A 397 2.11 6.64 -3.55
N ILE A 398 3.12 6.46 -4.40
CA ILE A 398 3.60 7.51 -5.30
C ILE A 398 2.53 7.84 -6.35
N ASP A 399 1.95 6.81 -6.97
CA ASP A 399 0.95 6.97 -8.03
C ASP A 399 -0.36 7.57 -7.50
N ASN A 400 -0.88 7.05 -6.38
CA ASN A 400 -2.05 7.60 -5.70
C ASN A 400 -1.83 9.07 -5.35
N THR A 401 -0.64 9.42 -4.85
CA THR A 401 -0.32 10.80 -4.48
C THR A 401 -0.33 11.71 -5.72
N ARG A 402 0.28 11.28 -6.82
CA ARG A 402 0.28 12.05 -8.08
C ARG A 402 -1.12 12.24 -8.64
N GLN A 403 -1.92 11.19 -8.67
CA GLN A 403 -3.31 11.28 -9.14
C GLN A 403 -4.11 12.28 -8.30
N ARG A 404 -4.01 12.21 -6.97
CA ARG A 404 -4.69 13.15 -6.07
C ARG A 404 -4.18 14.58 -6.23
N ILE A 405 -2.89 14.78 -6.51
CA ILE A 405 -2.34 16.10 -6.86
C ILE A 405 -3.00 16.61 -8.14
N ASP A 406 -3.09 15.79 -9.19
CA ASP A 406 -3.74 16.19 -10.44
C ASP A 406 -5.21 16.59 -10.23
N GLU A 407 -5.94 15.85 -9.39
CA GLU A 407 -7.32 16.16 -9.00
C GLU A 407 -7.43 17.49 -8.25
N VAL A 408 -6.57 17.71 -7.26
CA VAL A 408 -6.49 18.98 -6.51
C VAL A 408 -6.17 20.14 -7.44
N LEU A 409 -5.20 19.99 -8.34
CA LEU A 409 -4.80 21.02 -9.30
C LEU A 409 -5.92 21.33 -10.29
N ALA A 410 -6.62 20.31 -10.79
CA ALA A 410 -7.75 20.49 -11.68
C ALA A 410 -8.86 21.30 -11.01
N ILE A 411 -9.23 20.98 -9.77
CA ILE A 411 -10.26 21.73 -9.03
C ILE A 411 -9.82 23.17 -8.77
N HIS A 412 -8.59 23.40 -8.28
CA HIS A 412 -8.15 24.74 -7.94
C HIS A 412 -8.02 25.67 -9.15
N ARG A 413 -7.74 25.13 -10.35
CA ARG A 413 -7.80 25.90 -11.60
C ARG A 413 -9.22 26.37 -11.96
N GLU A 414 -10.25 25.63 -11.55
CA GLU A 414 -11.64 26.08 -11.68
C GLU A 414 -11.98 27.12 -10.60
N LEU A 415 -11.52 26.90 -9.36
CA LEU A 415 -11.76 27.84 -8.26
C LEU A 415 -11.18 29.23 -8.53
N VAL A 416 -9.97 29.31 -9.09
CA VAL A 416 -9.24 30.57 -9.28
C VAL A 416 -9.90 31.53 -10.28
N VAL A 417 -10.76 31.03 -11.17
CA VAL A 417 -11.49 31.85 -12.17
C VAL A 417 -12.98 31.99 -11.87
N ALA A 418 -13.49 31.34 -10.81
CA ALA A 418 -14.91 31.29 -10.53
C ALA A 418 -15.42 32.49 -9.73
N ASP A 419 -16.47 33.15 -10.21
CA ASP A 419 -17.10 34.28 -9.50
C ASP A 419 -18.19 33.85 -8.49
N ASP A 420 -18.66 32.60 -8.56
CA ASP A 420 -19.72 32.07 -7.70
C ASP A 420 -19.18 31.07 -6.67
N THR A 421 -18.88 31.60 -5.48
CA THR A 421 -18.41 30.82 -4.33
C THR A 421 -19.43 29.79 -3.84
N ALA A 422 -20.73 30.06 -3.95
CA ALA A 422 -21.76 29.12 -3.51
C ALA A 422 -21.84 27.91 -4.45
N ALA A 423 -21.67 28.13 -5.76
CA ALA A 423 -21.59 27.05 -6.74
C ALA A 423 -20.31 26.21 -6.57
N MET A 424 -19.20 26.84 -6.17
CA MET A 424 -17.90 26.19 -6.02
C MET A 424 -17.69 25.48 -4.68
N LEU A 425 -18.52 25.77 -3.67
CA LEU A 425 -18.34 25.22 -2.32
C LEU A 425 -18.17 23.69 -2.26
N PRO A 426 -18.96 22.87 -2.98
CA PRO A 426 -18.75 21.41 -2.98
C PRO A 426 -17.41 20.98 -3.61
N MET A 427 -16.93 21.72 -4.62
CA MET A 427 -15.63 21.43 -5.26
C MET A 427 -14.48 21.82 -4.33
N ALA A 428 -14.57 22.98 -3.66
CA ALA A 428 -13.58 23.41 -2.69
C ALA A 428 -13.51 22.46 -1.47
N GLU A 429 -14.65 21.90 -1.05
CA GLU A 429 -14.70 20.84 -0.04
C GLU A 429 -13.98 19.58 -0.52
N ALA A 430 -14.31 19.09 -1.72
CA ALA A 430 -13.64 17.92 -2.28
C ALA A 430 -12.12 18.11 -2.37
N ALA A 431 -11.65 19.26 -2.87
CA ALA A 431 -10.23 19.53 -2.99
C ALA A 431 -9.51 19.66 -1.63
N ARG A 432 -10.19 20.19 -0.60
CA ARG A 432 -9.67 20.17 0.79
C ARG A 432 -9.47 18.73 1.26
N ASP A 433 -10.46 17.87 1.05
CA ASP A 433 -10.43 16.48 1.49
C ASP A 433 -9.35 15.70 0.74
N THR A 434 -9.29 15.82 -0.59
CA THR A 434 -8.22 15.21 -1.40
C THR A 434 -6.82 15.70 -0.98
N ALA A 435 -6.66 16.96 -0.60
CA ALA A 435 -5.38 17.47 -0.08
C ALA A 435 -4.98 16.86 1.26
N ILE A 436 -5.93 16.41 2.09
CA ILE A 436 -5.66 15.61 3.29
C ILE A 436 -5.22 14.20 2.89
N GLU A 437 -5.91 13.59 1.93
CA GLU A 437 -5.66 12.23 1.44
C GLU A 437 -4.30 12.07 0.76
N ILE A 438 -3.78 13.13 0.12
CA ILE A 438 -2.39 13.18 -0.37
C ILE A 438 -1.38 12.83 0.73
N ILE A 439 -1.61 13.31 1.96
CA ILE A 439 -0.69 13.11 3.08
C ILE A 439 -1.01 11.81 3.80
N GLU A 440 -2.26 11.66 4.22
CA GLU A 440 -2.67 10.62 5.16
C GLU A 440 -3.04 9.29 4.47
N GLY A 441 -3.47 9.35 3.21
CA GLY A 441 -4.16 8.26 2.52
C GLY A 441 -5.62 8.12 2.94
N VAL A 442 -6.26 7.05 2.46
CA VAL A 442 -7.65 6.68 2.72
C VAL A 442 -7.72 5.18 3.02
N ASP A 443 -8.43 4.80 4.08
CA ASP A 443 -8.75 3.40 4.36
C ASP A 443 -10.04 3.03 3.59
N ILE A 444 -9.90 2.67 2.31
CA ILE A 444 -11.03 2.38 1.43
C ILE A 444 -11.79 1.13 1.86
N ASN A 445 -11.05 0.13 2.35
CA ASN A 445 -11.62 -1.15 2.73
C ASN A 445 -12.17 -1.19 4.18
N GLU A 446 -12.03 -0.08 4.91
CA GLU A 446 -12.50 0.14 6.29
C GLU A 446 -11.97 -0.90 7.29
N ASN A 447 -10.75 -1.42 7.06
CA ASN A 447 -10.13 -2.40 7.96
C ASN A 447 -9.42 -1.77 9.17
N GLY A 448 -9.36 -0.44 9.21
CA GLY A 448 -8.71 0.35 10.25
C GLY A 448 -7.23 0.65 9.98
N ASN A 449 -6.70 0.25 8.82
CA ASN A 449 -5.33 0.52 8.39
C ASN A 449 -5.33 1.09 6.98
N ILE A 450 -4.35 1.94 6.69
CA ILE A 450 -4.12 2.45 5.35
C ILE A 450 -2.92 1.67 4.80
N GLU A 451 -3.18 0.85 3.79
CA GLU A 451 -2.19 -0.09 3.25
C GLU A 451 -1.51 0.48 2.00
N GLY A 452 -0.39 -0.12 1.60
CA GLY A 452 0.33 0.18 0.36
C GLY A 452 -0.41 -0.31 -0.89
N LEU A 453 -1.70 0.01 -1.01
CA LEU A 453 -2.60 -0.44 -2.06
C LEU A 453 -2.99 0.73 -2.96
N GLU A 454 -3.42 0.39 -4.18
CA GLU A 454 -4.05 1.32 -5.12
C GLU A 454 -5.22 2.04 -4.43
N ASP A 455 -5.29 3.35 -4.64
CA ASP A 455 -6.27 4.29 -4.07
C ASP A 455 -6.26 4.45 -2.53
N GLU A 456 -5.46 3.69 -1.77
CA GLU A 456 -5.41 3.82 -0.31
C GLU A 456 -4.30 4.76 0.17
N CYS A 457 -3.04 4.34 0.10
CA CYS A 457 -1.95 5.08 0.75
C CYS A 457 -1.70 6.50 0.20
N GLY A 458 -1.17 7.36 1.08
CA GLY A 458 -0.58 8.66 0.75
C GLY A 458 0.90 8.73 1.14
N LEU A 459 1.41 9.95 1.29
CA LEU A 459 2.83 10.19 1.61
C LEU A 459 3.28 9.49 2.90
N ARG A 460 2.46 9.48 3.96
CA ARG A 460 2.86 8.91 5.26
C ARG A 460 3.16 7.41 5.22
N GLN A 461 2.50 6.66 4.34
CA GLN A 461 2.76 5.22 4.24
C GLN A 461 4.12 4.93 3.60
N ILE A 462 4.70 5.87 2.83
CA ILE A 462 6.04 5.70 2.26
C ILE A 462 7.10 5.54 3.38
N GLU A 463 6.95 6.22 4.52
CA GLU A 463 7.86 6.05 5.66
C GLU A 463 7.78 4.64 6.24
N GLN A 464 6.56 4.17 6.49
CA GLN A 464 6.30 2.86 7.09
C GLN A 464 6.77 1.72 6.18
N LEU A 465 6.44 1.84 4.89
CA LEU A 465 6.82 0.85 3.88
C LEU A 465 8.31 0.92 3.60
N GLY A 466 8.91 2.11 3.54
CA GLY A 466 10.35 2.29 3.34
C GLY A 466 11.19 1.59 4.40
N VAL A 467 10.75 1.61 5.67
CA VAL A 467 11.39 0.82 6.74
C VAL A 467 11.31 -0.68 6.44
N LEU A 468 10.18 -1.17 5.95
CA LEU A 468 9.98 -2.60 5.65
C LEU A 468 10.81 -3.08 4.45
N VAL A 469 11.03 -2.23 3.43
CA VAL A 469 11.75 -2.60 2.20
C VAL A 469 13.20 -3.03 2.47
N GLY A 470 13.79 -2.60 3.57
CA GLY A 470 15.15 -3.01 3.97
C GLY A 470 15.29 -4.48 4.37
N SER A 471 14.25 -5.31 4.30
CA SER A 471 14.31 -6.68 4.84
C SER A 471 15.30 -7.56 4.08
N ILE A 472 16.06 -8.38 4.83
CA ILE A 472 17.18 -9.17 4.30
C ILE A 472 16.92 -10.66 4.56
N ASP A 473 16.87 -11.45 3.49
CA ASP A 473 16.78 -12.90 3.59
C ASP A 473 18.13 -13.50 4.01
N ILE A 474 18.10 -14.51 4.88
CA ILE A 474 19.30 -15.14 5.45
C ILE A 474 19.59 -16.45 4.72
N PHE A 475 20.83 -16.63 4.30
CA PHE A 475 21.33 -17.82 3.60
C PHE A 475 22.50 -18.45 4.37
N GLU A 476 22.78 -19.72 4.09
CA GLU A 476 23.95 -20.41 4.63
C GLU A 476 25.24 -19.91 3.96
N GLY A 477 26.28 -19.75 4.78
CA GLY A 477 27.62 -19.32 4.37
C GLY A 477 27.89 -17.82 4.56
N ALA A 478 29.12 -17.44 4.27
CA ALA A 478 29.56 -16.06 4.26
C ALA A 478 29.05 -15.30 3.02
N LEU A 479 29.04 -13.96 3.10
CA LEU A 479 28.64 -13.11 1.99
C LEU A 479 29.46 -13.44 0.73
N PRO A 480 28.84 -13.49 -0.46
CA PRO A 480 29.58 -13.66 -1.71
C PRO A 480 30.62 -12.54 -1.88
N SER A 481 31.87 -12.92 -2.15
CA SER A 481 32.98 -11.98 -2.38
C SER A 481 32.83 -11.14 -3.64
#